data_AF-A0A535KX60-F1
#
_entry.id   AF-A0A535KX60-F1
#
_cell.length_a   1.000
_cell.length_b   1.000
_cell.length_c   1.000
_cell.angle_alpha   90.00
_cell.angle_beta   90.00
_cell.angle_gamma   90.00
#
_symmetry.space_group_name_H-M   'P 1'
#
loop_
_entity.id
_entity.type
_entity.pdbx_description
1 polymer ?
#
loop_
_entity_poly.entity_id
_entity_poly.type
_entity_poly.pdbx_seq_one_letter_code
_entity_poly.pdbx_strand_id
1 'polypeptide(L)'
;AMRPVAIPGEEIMVTVAREGKEPGQGVGSLDDGTMVVVQNGRRLINQTINAVVTSVIQTSAGRMIFAEPLGQDGRRSGARNRHEE
;
A
#
# COMPACT_ATOMS: atom_id res chain seq x y z
N ALA A 1 9.79 -3.84 20.16
CA ALA A 1 10.42 -2.70 19.48
C ALA A 1 9.40 -2.12 18.51
N MET A 2 9.03 -0.84 18.64
CA MET A 2 8.13 -0.17 17.69
C MET A 2 8.85 -0.07 16.35
N ARG A 3 8.27 -0.61 15.27
CA ARG A 3 8.82 -0.47 13.92
C ARG A 3 8.85 1.01 13.53
N PRO A 4 9.85 1.46 12.75
CA PRO A 4 9.98 2.85 12.39
C PRO A 4 8.71 3.35 11.71
N VAL A 5 8.35 4.58 12.06
CA VAL A 5 7.34 5.35 11.36
C VAL A 5 7.77 5.49 9.91
N ALA A 6 6.90 5.08 8.97
CA ALA A 6 7.20 5.14 7.55
C ALA A 6 7.63 6.56 7.15
N ILE A 7 8.82 6.70 6.55
CA ILE A 7 9.35 7.98 6.04
C ILE A 7 9.35 8.00 4.51
N PRO A 8 9.33 9.18 3.86
CA PRO A 8 9.51 9.27 2.42
C PRO A 8 10.76 8.53 1.94
N GLY A 9 10.62 7.72 0.88
CA GLY A 9 11.65 6.84 0.34
C GLY A 9 11.68 5.44 0.95
N GLU A 10 10.95 5.18 2.04
CA GLU A 10 10.89 3.85 2.66
C GLU A 10 9.95 2.92 1.89
N GLU A 11 10.36 1.67 1.73
CA GLU A 11 9.52 0.60 1.19
C GLU A 11 8.62 0.04 2.29
N ILE A 12 7.33 -0.02 2.00
CA ILE A 12 6.31 -0.59 2.86
C ILE A 12 5.54 -1.68 2.13
N MET A 13 5.03 -2.64 2.91
CA MET A 13 4.09 -3.63 2.41
C MET A 13 2.68 -3.24 2.85
N VAL A 14 1.75 -3.16 1.91
CA VAL A 14 0.37 -2.75 2.18
C VAL A 14 -0.62 -3.59 1.40
N THR A 15 -1.70 -4.01 2.06
CA THR A 15 -2.86 -4.61 1.38
C THR A 15 -3.81 -3.50 0.98
N VAL A 16 -4.07 -3.35 -0.32
CA VAL A 16 -5.05 -2.38 -0.81
C VAL A 16 -6.44 -2.93 -0.54
N ALA A 17 -7.15 -2.32 0.41
CA ALA A 17 -8.44 -2.82 0.87
C ALA A 17 -9.62 -2.27 0.05
N ARG A 18 -9.51 -1.03 -0.44
CA ARG A 18 -10.62 -0.37 -1.15
C ARG A 18 -10.12 0.68 -2.16
N GLU A 19 -11.03 1.16 -3.00
CA GLU A 19 -10.78 2.31 -3.87
C GLU A 19 -10.64 3.60 -3.03
N GLY A 20 -9.72 4.47 -3.45
CA GLY A 20 -9.49 5.77 -2.82
C GLY A 20 -10.46 6.85 -3.27
N LYS A 21 -10.25 8.06 -2.77
CA LYS A 21 -11.12 9.20 -3.08
C LYS A 21 -10.94 9.67 -4.52
N GLU A 22 -9.69 9.75 -4.99
CA GLU A 22 -9.41 10.18 -6.36
C GLU A 22 -9.35 8.97 -7.32
N PRO A 23 -9.77 9.14 -8.59
CA PRO A 23 -9.72 8.07 -9.57
C PRO A 23 -8.34 7.43 -9.68
N GLY A 24 -8.30 6.10 -9.62
CA GLY A 24 -7.07 5.33 -9.70
C GLY A 24 -6.35 5.13 -8.37
N GLN A 25 -6.76 5.80 -7.29
CA GLN A 25 -6.20 5.55 -5.96
C GLN A 25 -6.72 4.24 -5.36
N GLY A 26 -5.85 3.59 -4.59
CA GLY A 26 -6.23 2.56 -3.63
C GLY A 26 -5.99 3.05 -2.21
N VAL A 27 -6.72 2.52 -1.25
CA VAL A 27 -6.51 2.78 0.18
C VAL A 27 -6.31 1.46 0.90
N GLY A 28 -5.22 1.40 1.66
CA GLY A 28 -4.92 0.37 2.63
C GLY A 28 -4.66 0.97 4.01
N SER A 29 -4.37 0.11 4.96
CA SER A 29 -3.95 0.51 6.30
C SER A 29 -2.79 -0.38 6.74
N LEU A 30 -1.91 0.18 7.56
CA LEU A 30 -0.90 -0.60 8.29
C LEU A 30 -1.51 -1.20 9.55
N ASP A 31 -0.79 -2.13 10.18
CA ASP A 31 -1.22 -2.83 11.40
C ASP A 31 -1.48 -1.90 12.59
N ASP A 32 -0.86 -0.71 12.59
CA ASP A 32 -1.03 0.32 13.61
C ASP A 32 -2.23 1.25 13.36
N GLY A 33 -2.99 1.00 12.30
CA GLY A 33 -4.14 1.81 11.90
C GLY A 33 -3.78 3.02 11.03
N THR A 34 -2.50 3.23 10.70
CA THR A 34 -2.09 4.31 9.79
C THR A 34 -2.68 4.09 8.41
N MET A 35 -3.36 5.10 7.87
CA MET A 35 -3.97 5.03 6.55
C MET A 35 -2.93 5.24 5.45
N VAL A 36 -2.91 4.38 4.45
CA VAL A 36 -1.99 4.44 3.31
C VAL A 36 -2.79 4.63 2.03
N VAL A 37 -2.57 5.76 1.36
CA VAL A 37 -3.13 6.07 0.05
C VAL A 37 -2.11 5.69 -1.01
N VAL A 38 -2.46 4.74 -1.86
CA VAL A 38 -1.61 4.20 -2.91
C VAL A 38 -2.03 4.77 -4.26
N GLN A 39 -1.14 5.52 -4.92
CA GLN A 39 -1.40 5.97 -6.29
C GLN A 39 -1.42 4.78 -7.27
N ASN A 40 -2.29 4.82 -8.28
CA ASN A 40 -2.54 3.69 -9.18
C ASN A 40 -2.96 2.37 -8.46
N GLY A 41 -3.34 2.46 -7.18
CA GLY A 41 -3.70 1.33 -6.34
C GLY A 41 -5.08 0.73 -6.65
N ARG A 42 -5.95 1.40 -7.41
CA ARG A 42 -7.30 0.88 -7.73
C ARG A 42 -7.26 -0.49 -8.42
N ARG A 43 -6.27 -0.72 -9.30
CA ARG A 43 -6.10 -2.01 -10.00
C ARG A 43 -5.52 -3.11 -9.10
N LEU A 44 -5.07 -2.73 -7.91
CA LEU A 44 -4.37 -3.57 -6.95
C LEU A 44 -5.23 -3.86 -5.71
N ILE A 45 -6.53 -3.51 -5.75
CA ILE A 45 -7.49 -3.83 -4.67
C ILE A 45 -7.50 -5.33 -4.41
N ASN A 46 -7.55 -5.69 -3.13
CA ASN A 46 -7.40 -7.05 -2.58
C ASN A 46 -6.03 -7.70 -2.82
N GLN A 47 -5.01 -6.92 -3.22
CA GLN A 47 -3.64 -7.40 -3.36
C GLN A 47 -2.75 -6.77 -2.28
N THR A 48 -1.83 -7.58 -1.77
CA THR A 48 -0.71 -7.10 -0.95
C THR A 48 0.44 -6.74 -1.87
N ILE A 49 0.89 -5.49 -1.79
CA ILE A 49 1.90 -4.93 -2.68
C ILE A 49 3.03 -4.31 -1.87
N ASN A 50 4.23 -4.26 -2.46
CA ASN A 50 5.28 -3.37 -2.00
C ASN A 50 5.02 -1.98 -2.61
N ALA A 51 5.14 -0.95 -1.80
CA ALA A 51 4.98 0.44 -2.21
C ALA A 51 6.06 1.31 -1.56
N VAL A 52 6.48 2.36 -2.24
CA VAL A 52 7.44 3.35 -1.71
C VAL A 52 6.65 4.52 -1.17
N VAL A 53 6.93 4.92 0.06
CA VAL A 53 6.34 6.11 0.66
C VAL A 53 6.85 7.34 -0.08
N THR A 54 5.93 8.16 -0.58
CA THR A 54 6.26 9.42 -1.26
C THR A 54 6.07 10.61 -0.34
N SER A 55 5.08 10.56 0.56
CA SER A 55 4.83 11.63 1.52
C SER A 55 4.09 11.13 2.76
N VAL A 56 4.22 11.88 3.85
CA VAL A 56 3.53 11.61 5.12
C VAL A 56 2.87 12.89 5.57
N ILE A 57 1.55 12.83 5.79
CA ILE A 57 0.74 13.94 6.27
C ILE A 57 0.21 13.60 7.65
N GLN A 58 0.50 14.46 8.62
CA GLN A 58 -0.14 14.40 9.93
C GLN A 58 -1.45 15.19 9.87
N THR A 59 -2.56 14.55 10.23
CA THR A 59 -3.88 15.17 10.37
C THR A 59 -4.33 15.11 11.83
N SER A 60 -5.40 15.83 12.17
CA SER A 60 -6.04 15.74 13.48
C SER A 60 -6.61 14.35 13.80
N ALA A 61 -6.95 13.57 12.77
CA ALA A 61 -7.44 12.20 12.91
C ALA A 61 -6.32 11.14 12.98
N GLY A 62 -5.06 11.54 12.82
CA GLY A 62 -3.92 10.63 12.82
C GLY A 62 -2.99 10.85 11.63
N ARG A 63 -2.15 9.86 11.35
CA ARG A 63 -1.18 9.91 10.27
C ARG A 63 -1.76 9.32 8.99
N MET A 64 -1.49 9.99 7.87
CA MET A 64 -1.82 9.54 6.52
C MET A 64 -0.52 9.43 5.72
N ILE A 65 -0.32 8.30 5.07
CA ILE A 65 0.85 8.03 4.24
C ILE A 65 0.39 8.00 2.78
N PHE A 66 1.17 8.59 1.90
CA PHE A 66 1.02 8.48 0.46
C PHE A 66 2.16 7.62 -0.07
N ALA A 67 1.83 6.68 -0.95
CA ALA A 67 2.79 5.73 -1.50
C ALA A 67 2.51 5.41 -2.96
N GLU A 68 3.53 4.92 -3.64
CA GLU A 68 3.48 4.47 -5.04
C GLU A 68 3.89 2.99 -5.13
N PRO A 69 3.17 2.14 -5.90
CA PRO A 69 3.53 0.75 -6.07
C PRO A 69 4.93 0.56 -6.61
N LEU A 70 5.75 -0.24 -5.92
CA LEU A 70 7.07 -0.61 -6.39
C LEU A 70 6.92 -1.69 -7.48
N GLY A 71 7.03 -1.29 -8.74
CA GLY A 71 7.23 -2.22 -9.86
C GLY A 71 6.03 -3.08 -10.28
N GLN A 72 4.79 -2.60 -10.14
CA GLN A 72 3.61 -3.29 -10.70
C GLN A 72 3.06 -2.63 -11.97
N ASP A 73 3.87 -2.67 -13.04
CA ASP A 73 3.35 -2.87 -14.39
C ASP A 73 3.02 -4.36 -14.59
N GLY A 74 1.88 -4.81 -14.08
CA GLY A 74 1.11 -5.95 -14.61
C GLY A 74 1.77 -7.34 -14.75
N ARG A 75 2.98 -7.60 -14.23
CA ARG A 75 3.67 -8.88 -14.46
C ARG A 75 4.38 -9.36 -13.20
N ARG A 76 3.73 -10.26 -12.45
CA ARG A 76 4.28 -11.30 -11.53
C ARG A 76 3.52 -11.40 -10.20
N SER A 77 2.25 -11.79 -10.25
CA SER A 77 1.59 -12.53 -9.15
C SER A 77 0.64 -13.60 -9.69
N GLY A 78 1.02 -14.22 -10.82
CA GLY A 78 0.41 -15.46 -11.34
C GLY A 78 1.24 -16.70 -11.03
N ALA A 79 2.17 -16.64 -10.07
CA ALA A 79 3.09 -17.72 -9.74
C ALA A 79 3.09 -18.04 -8.23
N ARG A 80 1.92 -18.44 -7.72
CA ARG A 80 1.83 -19.48 -6.69
C ARG A 80 0.96 -20.61 -7.22
N ASN A 81 1.43 -21.21 -8.32
CA ASN A 81 1.25 -22.64 -8.61
C ASN A 81 1.96 -23.38 -7.45
N ARG A 82 1.54 -24.49 -6.84
CA ARG A 82 0.70 -25.62 -7.26
C ARG A 82 0.50 -26.52 -6.01
N HIS A 83 -0.72 -27.04 -5.82
CA HIS A 83 -1.15 -28.37 -5.34
C HIS A 83 -0.40 -29.21 -4.26
N GLU A 84 -1.24 -30.03 -3.61
CA GLU A 84 -1.04 -31.24 -2.77
C GLU A 84 -0.63 -30.97 -1.31
N GLU A 85 -1.35 -31.44 -0.29
CA GLU A 85 -2.02 -32.75 -0.10
C GLU A 85 -3.47 -32.64 0.42
#